data_AF-A0A527IHF2-F1
#
_entry.id   AF-A0A527IHF2-F1
#
_cell.length_a   1.000
_cell.length_b   1.000
_cell.length_c   1.000
_cell.angle_alpha   90.00
_cell.angle_beta   90.00
_cell.angle_gamma   90.00
#
_symmetry.space_group_name_H-M   'P 1'
#
loop_
_entity.id
_entity.type
_entity.pdbx_description
1 polymer ?
#
loop_
_entity_poly.entity_id
_entity_poly.type
_entity_poly.pdbx_seq_one_letter_code
_entity_poly.pdbx_strand_id
1 'polypeptide(L)'
;ALKNFAEYLLPGEIKSAADLEPGQGGILRDGLRKLAVCRDQNGGMHMHSASCTHLGCIVHWNSTEQCWDCPCHGSQFAPDGAVLNGPAIRPLSRRTGTASDWSKRSHAQSHSGAD
;
A
#
# COMPACT_ATOMS: atom_id res chain seq x y z
N ALA A 1 -10.93 -7.74 15.43
CA ALA A 1 -9.51 -8.00 15.78
C ALA A 1 -8.85 -8.98 14.81
N LEU A 2 -9.33 -10.23 14.68
CA LEU A 2 -8.70 -11.26 13.83
C LEU A 2 -8.62 -10.92 12.33
N LYS A 3 -9.66 -10.29 11.74
CA LYS A 3 -9.68 -9.91 10.32
C LYS A 3 -8.49 -9.01 9.95
N ASN A 4 -8.17 -8.03 10.80
CA ASN A 4 -7.10 -7.06 10.55
C ASN A 4 -5.71 -7.71 10.58
N PHE A 5 -5.53 -8.77 11.39
CA PHE A 5 -4.25 -9.47 11.45
C PHE A 5 -4.06 -10.40 10.24
N ALA A 6 -5.14 -11.04 9.78
CA ALA A 6 -5.09 -11.87 8.58
C ALA A 6 -4.64 -11.10 7.33
N GLU A 7 -5.01 -9.83 7.19
CA GLU A 7 -4.58 -8.95 6.09
C GLU A 7 -3.05 -8.84 5.93
N TYR A 8 -2.30 -8.95 7.03
CA TYR A 8 -0.84 -8.97 6.99
C TYR A 8 -0.29 -10.24 6.33
N LEU A 9 -1.04 -11.34 6.41
CA LEU A 9 -0.64 -12.65 5.88
C LEU A 9 -1.13 -12.88 4.45
N LEU A 10 -2.26 -12.27 4.07
CA LEU A 10 -2.82 -12.38 2.72
C LEU A 10 -1.86 -11.83 1.64
N PRO A 11 -2.01 -12.24 0.37
CA PRO A 11 -1.27 -11.64 -0.74
C PRO A 11 -1.48 -10.12 -0.86
N GLY A 12 -0.65 -9.44 -1.66
CA GLY A 12 -0.97 -8.09 -2.12
C GLY A 12 -2.14 -8.11 -3.11
N GLU A 13 -2.83 -6.99 -3.24
CA GLU A 13 -3.87 -6.77 -4.25
C GLU A 13 -3.25 -6.62 -5.65
N ILE A 14 -2.04 -6.05 -5.73
CA ILE A 14 -1.29 -5.86 -6.97
C ILE A 14 0.03 -6.62 -6.95
N LYS A 15 0.47 -7.06 -8.14
CA LYS A 15 1.74 -7.77 -8.33
C LYS A 15 2.90 -6.84 -8.66
N SER A 16 2.61 -5.68 -9.24
CA SER A 16 3.60 -4.71 -9.71
C SER A 16 3.02 -3.30 -9.59
N ALA A 17 3.88 -2.36 -9.21
CA ALA A 17 3.56 -0.94 -9.22
C ALA A 17 3.58 -0.33 -10.63
N ALA A 18 4.24 -1.01 -11.59
CA ALA A 18 4.39 -0.50 -12.95
C ALA A 18 3.07 -0.50 -13.74
N ASP A 19 2.14 -1.39 -13.39
CA ASP A 19 0.88 -1.58 -14.11
C ASP A 19 -0.23 -0.63 -13.63
N LEU A 20 0.07 0.24 -12.66
CA LEU A 20 -0.90 1.23 -12.17
C LEU A 20 -1.00 2.39 -13.15
N GLU A 21 -2.21 2.62 -13.66
CA GLU A 21 -2.58 3.82 -14.40
C GLU A 21 -2.83 5.01 -13.47
N PRO A 22 -2.82 6.26 -13.96
CA PRO A 22 -3.15 7.43 -13.15
C PRO A 22 -4.51 7.29 -12.45
N GLY A 23 -4.55 7.60 -11.15
CA GLY A 23 -5.73 7.43 -10.29
C GLY A 23 -5.91 6.02 -9.72
N GLN A 24 -5.04 5.06 -10.05
CA GLN A 24 -5.07 3.71 -9.50
C GLN A 24 -4.12 3.54 -8.33
N GLY A 25 -4.45 2.58 -7.47
CA GLY A 25 -3.62 2.17 -6.37
C GLY A 25 -4.02 0.81 -5.85
N GLY A 26 -3.16 0.25 -5.00
CA GLY A 26 -3.42 -1.02 -4.34
C GLY A 26 -2.29 -1.42 -3.40
N ILE A 27 -2.51 -2.53 -2.71
CA ILE A 27 -1.55 -3.09 -1.77
C ILE A 27 -0.55 -4.01 -2.46
N LEU A 28 0.74 -3.68 -2.33
CA LEU A 28 1.86 -4.51 -2.78
C LEU A 28 2.48 -5.24 -1.57
N ARG A 29 2.90 -6.49 -1.77
CA ARG A 29 3.60 -7.27 -0.74
C ARG A 29 5.12 -7.27 -1.01
N ASP A 30 5.89 -6.88 0.01
CA ASP A 30 7.35 -6.93 0.05
C ASP A 30 7.81 -7.86 1.16
N GLY A 31 7.95 -9.16 0.86
CA GLY A 31 8.24 -10.17 1.88
C GLY A 31 7.16 -10.20 2.96
N LEU A 32 7.49 -9.70 4.16
CA LEU A 32 6.58 -9.56 5.30
C LEU A 32 5.93 -8.18 5.42
N ARG A 33 6.32 -7.22 4.59
CA ARG A 33 5.81 -5.85 4.60
C ARG A 33 4.66 -5.70 3.61
N LYS A 34 3.73 -4.80 3.94
CA LYS A 34 2.66 -4.33 3.05
C LYS A 34 2.91 -2.88 2.68
N LEU A 35 2.89 -2.60 1.39
CA LEU A 35 3.11 -1.27 0.82
C LEU A 35 1.80 -0.78 0.20
N ALA A 36 1.41 0.43 0.55
CA ALA A 36 0.34 1.15 -0.14
C ALA A 36 0.98 1.90 -1.31
N VAL A 37 0.62 1.53 -2.53
CA VAL A 37 1.19 2.09 -3.76
C VAL A 37 0.09 2.65 -4.63
N CYS A 38 0.21 3.90 -5.05
CA CYS A 38 -0.71 4.50 -6.01
C CYS A 38 0.03 5.38 -7.01
N ARG A 39 -0.63 5.62 -8.15
CA ARG A 39 -0.27 6.65 -9.10
C ARG A 39 -1.33 7.74 -9.02
N ASP A 40 -0.95 8.96 -8.68
CA ASP A 40 -1.88 10.09 -8.69
C ASP A 40 -2.31 10.47 -10.13
N GLN A 41 -3.28 11.38 -10.26
CA GLN A 41 -3.77 11.82 -11.57
C GLN A 41 -2.71 12.50 -12.43
N ASN A 42 -1.67 13.07 -11.81
CA ASN A 42 -0.57 13.72 -12.49
C ASN A 42 0.51 12.71 -12.92
N GLY A 43 0.29 11.41 -12.68
CA GLY A 43 1.21 10.33 -12.99
C GLY A 43 2.29 10.09 -11.92
N GLY A 44 2.26 10.86 -10.81
CA GLY A 44 3.20 10.75 -9.70
C GLY A 44 3.01 9.44 -8.93
N MET A 45 4.09 8.69 -8.74
CA MET A 45 4.09 7.46 -7.96
C MET A 45 4.29 7.74 -6.47
N HIS A 46 3.40 7.23 -5.64
CA HIS A 46 3.48 7.33 -4.19
C HIS A 46 3.58 5.95 -3.57
N MET A 47 4.47 5.83 -2.57
CA MET A 47 4.70 4.56 -1.88
C MET A 47 4.87 4.79 -0.38
N HIS A 48 4.03 4.11 0.39
CA HIS A 48 3.99 4.20 1.84
C HIS A 48 3.89 2.83 2.48
N SER A 49 4.12 2.77 3.78
CA SER A 49 3.64 1.67 4.61
C SER A 49 2.11 1.59 4.48
N ALA A 50 1.57 0.40 4.20
CA ALA A 50 0.12 0.19 4.20
C ALA A 50 -0.49 0.18 5.60
N SER A 51 0.34 0.17 6.65
CA SER A 51 -0.11 0.18 8.03
C SER A 51 -0.61 1.58 8.41
N CYS A 52 -1.90 1.70 8.68
CA CYS A 52 -2.55 2.89 9.21
C CYS A 52 -1.87 3.33 10.51
N THR A 53 -1.51 4.61 10.59
CA THR A 53 -0.78 5.17 11.74
C THR A 53 -1.60 5.33 13.02
N HIS A 54 -2.90 5.01 12.98
CA HIS A 54 -3.73 4.94 14.19
C HIS A 54 -3.38 3.70 15.02
N LEU A 55 -3.77 2.51 14.56
CA LEU A 55 -3.58 1.23 15.27
C LEU A 55 -3.12 0.10 14.34
N GLY A 56 -2.60 0.44 13.16
CA GLY A 56 -1.91 -0.51 12.30
C GLY A 56 -2.80 -1.39 11.42
N CYS A 57 -4.06 -1.04 11.15
CA CYS A 57 -4.81 -1.75 10.11
C CYS A 57 -4.22 -1.50 8.72
N ILE A 58 -4.35 -2.46 7.81
CA ILE A 58 -3.99 -2.25 6.40
C ILE A 58 -5.02 -1.30 5.78
N VAL A 59 -4.53 -0.24 5.12
CA VAL A 59 -5.37 0.68 4.34
C VAL A 59 -5.67 0.10 2.96
N HIS A 60 -6.71 0.58 2.30
CA HIS A 60 -7.07 0.18 0.94
C HIS A 60 -7.28 1.40 0.05
N TRP A 61 -6.99 1.26 -1.25
CA TRP A 61 -7.19 2.34 -2.20
C TRP A 61 -8.66 2.50 -2.54
N ASN A 62 -9.17 3.72 -2.41
CA ASN A 62 -10.49 4.09 -2.89
C ASN A 62 -10.33 4.80 -4.23
N SER A 63 -10.68 4.14 -5.33
CA SER A 63 -10.52 4.68 -6.68
C SER A 63 -11.48 5.81 -7.01
N THR A 64 -12.62 5.89 -6.31
CA THR A 64 -13.61 6.95 -6.50
C THR A 64 -13.12 8.26 -5.90
N GLU A 65 -12.63 8.23 -4.66
CA GLU A 65 -12.14 9.41 -3.93
C GLU A 65 -10.64 9.65 -4.10
N GLN A 66 -9.91 8.68 -4.64
CA GLN A 66 -8.46 8.69 -4.87
C GLN A 66 -7.67 8.95 -3.58
N CYS A 67 -8.04 8.20 -2.55
CA CYS A 67 -7.46 8.26 -1.22
C CYS A 67 -7.24 6.84 -0.66
N TRP A 68 -6.55 6.77 0.47
CA TRP A 68 -6.34 5.54 1.24
C TRP A 68 -7.31 5.49 2.41
N ASP A 69 -8.19 4.50 2.43
CA ASP A 69 -9.17 4.28 3.49
C ASP A 69 -8.69 3.21 4.47
N CYS A 70 -8.76 3.52 5.76
CA CYS A 70 -8.57 2.55 6.83
C CYS A 70 -9.92 1.95 7.25
N PRO A 71 -10.18 0.65 6.99
CA PRO A 71 -11.49 0.04 7.19
C PRO A 71 -11.87 -0.15 8.67
N CYS A 72 -10.92 0.04 9.59
CA CYS A 72 -11.14 -0.23 11.00
C CYS A 72 -11.87 0.89 11.72
N HIS A 73 -11.48 2.15 11.45
CA HIS A 73 -11.99 3.31 12.19
C HIS A 73 -12.16 4.55 11.30
N GLY A 74 -12.03 4.41 9.97
CA GLY A 74 -12.35 5.48 9.02
C GLY A 74 -11.27 6.54 8.83
N SER A 75 -10.02 6.30 9.25
CA SER A 75 -8.92 7.22 8.87
C SER A 75 -8.73 7.22 7.36
N GLN A 76 -8.57 8.40 6.78
CA GLN A 76 -8.33 8.58 5.36
C GLN A 76 -7.02 9.32 5.13
N PHE A 77 -6.30 8.94 4.08
CA PHE A 77 -5.03 9.57 3.71
C PHE A 77 -5.02 9.94 2.23
N ALA A 78 -4.41 11.06 1.89
CA ALA A 78 -4.18 11.50 0.52
C ALA A 78 -3.20 10.54 -0.21
N PRO A 79 -3.09 10.62 -1.55
CA PRO A 79 -2.13 9.80 -2.31
C PRO A 79 -0.69 9.90 -1.77
N ASP A 80 -0.28 11.10 -1.37
CA ASP A 80 1.05 11.38 -0.82
C ASP A 80 1.22 10.99 0.66
N GLY A 81 0.19 10.36 1.25
CA GLY A 81 0.16 9.84 2.61
C GLY A 81 -0.28 10.86 3.67
N ALA A 82 -0.56 12.12 3.31
CA ALA A 82 -1.06 13.12 4.25
C ALA A 82 -2.42 12.72 4.85
N VAL A 83 -2.69 13.10 6.09
CA VAL A 83 -3.98 12.79 6.74
C VAL A 83 -5.08 13.66 6.14
N LEU A 84 -6.16 13.03 5.69
CA LEU A 84 -7.39 13.71 5.26
C LEU A 84 -8.47 13.63 6.34
N ASN A 85 -8.61 12.47 6.98
CA ASN A 85 -9.60 12.24 8.03
C ASN A 85 -9.03 11.38 9.16
N GLY A 86 -9.41 11.70 10.40
CA GLY A 86 -8.98 10.99 11.61
C GLY A 86 -9.68 9.63 11.79
N PRO A 87 -9.35 8.85 12.84
CA PRO A 87 -8.60 9.23 14.05
C PRO A 87 -7.07 9.29 13.93
N ALA A 88 -6.46 8.81 12.85
CA ALA A 88 -5.03 8.99 12.64
C ALA A 88 -4.64 10.48 12.61
N ILE A 89 -3.56 10.85 13.30
CA ILE A 89 -3.04 12.23 13.33
C ILE A 89 -1.63 12.36 12.72
N ARG A 90 -1.09 11.26 12.20
CA ARG A 90 0.22 11.22 11.53
C ARG A 90 0.05 10.70 10.11
N PRO A 91 0.79 11.23 9.13
CA PRO A 91 0.75 10.73 7.76
C PRO A 91 1.23 9.29 7.68
N LEU A 92 0.87 8.58 6.61
CA LEU A 92 1.44 7.27 6.33
C LEU A 92 2.96 7.38 6.21
N SER A 93 3.66 6.34 6.69
CA SER A 93 5.12 6.33 6.66
C SER A 93 5.61 6.13 5.24
N ARG A 94 6.22 7.16 4.65
CA ARG A 94 6.82 7.11 3.32
C ARG A 94 7.87 6.00 3.22
N ARG A 95 7.87 5.29 2.11
CA ARG A 95 8.89 4.28 1.79
C ARG A 95 9.68 4.74 0.57
N THR A 96 11.00 4.63 0.66
CA THR A 96 11.92 4.95 -0.43
C THR A 96 12.16 3.70 -1.28
N GLY A 97 12.08 3.86 -2.60
CA GLY A 97 12.27 2.81 -3.60
C GLY A 97 11.65 3.25 -4.93
N THR A 98 12.25 2.85 -6.05
CA THR A 98 11.69 3.15 -7.37
C THR A 98 10.63 2.11 -7.76
N ALA A 99 9.69 2.48 -8.63
CA ALA A 99 8.76 1.52 -9.21
C ALA A 99 9.52 0.32 -9.83
N SER A 100 10.66 0.57 -10.48
CA SER A 100 11.56 -0.45 -11.04
C SER A 100 12.24 -1.35 -10.01
N ASP A 101 12.52 -0.85 -8.80
CA ASP A 101 13.05 -1.68 -7.70
C ASP A 101 12.01 -2.71 -7.25
N TRP A 102 10.73 -2.38 -7.41
CA TRP A 102 9.60 -3.23 -7.05
C TRP A 102 9.10 -4.13 -8.18
N SER A 103 9.22 -3.70 -9.44
CA SER A 103 8.94 -4.55 -10.60
C SER A 103 9.88 -5.75 -10.71
N LYS A 104 11.14 -5.62 -10.25
CA LYS A 104 12.16 -6.67 -10.37
C LYS A 104 12.17 -7.66 -9.21
N ARG A 105 11.73 -7.25 -8.02
CA ARG A 105 11.71 -8.10 -6.81
C ARG A 105 10.62 -9.16 -6.81
N SER A 106 9.51 -8.92 -7.50
CA SER A 106 8.42 -9.90 -7.67
C SER A 106 8.81 -11.11 -8.52
N HIS A 107 9.87 -11.02 -9.34
CA HIS A 107 10.38 -12.13 -10.14
C HIS A 107 11.49 -12.95 -9.48
N ALA A 108 12.13 -12.45 -8.41
CA ALA A 108 13.27 -13.13 -7.78
C ALA A 108 12.87 -14.17 -6.70
N GLN A 109 11.57 -14.38 -6.44
CA GLN A 109 11.09 -15.29 -5.39
C GLN A 109 10.45 -16.59 -5.92
N SER A 110 10.72 -16.99 -7.17
CA SER A 110 10.25 -18.29 -7.69
C SER A 110 11.28 -19.43 -7.68
N HIS A 111 12.57 -19.20 -7.43
CA HIS A 111 13.58 -20.28 -7.45
C HIS A 111 14.66 -20.14 -6.38
N SER A 112 14.43 -20.74 -5.20
CA SER A 112 15.48 -21.38 -4.39
C SER A 112 14.83 -22.12 -3.23
N GLY A 113 14.58 -23.42 -3.42
CA GLY A 113 13.95 -24.27 -2.41
C GLY A 113 13.78 -25.70 -2.89
N ALA A 114 14.86 -26.31 -3.36
CA ALA A 114 15.04 -27.76 -3.44
C ALA A 114 16.55 -28.01 -3.37
N ASP A 115 16.99 -28.51 -2.22
CA ASP A 115 18.06 -29.51 -2.04
C ASP A 115 18.03 -29.98 -0.58
#